data_AF-A0A6A5V879-F1
#
_entry.id   AF-A0A6A5V879-F1
#
_cell.length_a   1.000
_cell.length_b   1.000
_cell.length_c   1.000
_cell.angle_alpha   90.00
_cell.angle_beta   90.00
_cell.angle_gamma   90.00
#
_symmetry.space_group_name_H-M   'P 1'
#
loop_
_entity.id
_entity.type
_entity.pdbx_description
1 polymer ?
#
loop_
_entity_poly.entity_id
_entity_poly.type
_entity_poly.pdbx_seq_one_letter_code
_entity_poly.pdbx_strand_id
1 'polypeptide(L)' 'IKRFLRLGWHPDAIAGHERCSRHAVSNVQENMQKYGNVRRPLQGRLGRPPAISNERRKALFNKLIYSS' A
#
# COMPACT_ATOMS: atom_id res chain seq x y z
N ILE A 1 -0.89 -5.99 14.16
CA ILE A 1 -0.30 -7.14 13.38
C ILE A 1 1.15 -6.89 12.89
N LYS A 2 1.43 -5.97 11.94
CA LYS A 2 2.78 -5.78 11.34
C LYS A 2 3.92 -5.61 12.35
N ARG A 3 3.72 -4.79 13.39
CA ARG A 3 4.73 -4.57 14.45
C ARG A 3 5.13 -5.88 15.14
N PHE A 4 4.17 -6.74 15.43
CA PHE A 4 4.40 -7.99 16.16
C PHE A 4 5.09 -9.05 15.29
N LEU A 5 4.70 -9.13 14.01
CA LEU A 5 5.40 -9.97 13.03
C LEU A 5 6.88 -9.57 12.91
N ARG A 6 7.20 -8.27 12.94
CA ARG A 6 8.60 -7.79 12.95
C ARG A 6 9.35 -8.12 14.23
N LEU A 7 8.64 -8.21 15.35
CA LEU A 7 9.19 -8.61 16.65
C LEU A 7 9.27 -10.14 16.82
N GLY A 8 8.94 -10.92 15.78
CA GLY A 8 9.03 -12.38 15.80
C GLY A 8 7.94 -13.09 16.61
N TRP A 9 6.82 -12.41 16.90
CA TRP A 9 5.72 -13.01 17.64
C TRP A 9 5.05 -14.16 16.87
N HIS A 10 4.62 -15.19 17.59
CA HIS A 10 3.88 -16.31 17.00
C HIS A 10 2.51 -15.86 16.46
N PRO A 11 2.07 -16.30 15.25
CA PRO A 11 0.82 -15.85 14.65
C PRO A 11 -0.43 -16.04 15.52
N ASP A 12 -0.50 -17.13 16.29
CA ASP A 12 -1.64 -17.39 17.19
C ASP A 12 -1.70 -16.40 18.37
N ALA A 13 -0.54 -16.00 18.90
CA ALA A 13 -0.47 -14.99 19.96
C ALA A 13 -0.90 -13.62 19.44
N ILE A 14 -0.53 -13.28 18.19
CA ILE A 14 -0.97 -12.06 17.53
C ILE A 14 -2.49 -12.09 17.31
N ALA A 15 -3.02 -13.22 16.82
CA ALA A 15 -4.44 -13.39 16.56
C ALA A 15 -5.27 -13.23 17.85
N GLY A 16 -4.83 -13.84 18.95
CA GLY A 16 -5.45 -13.68 20.27
C GLY A 16 -5.36 -12.26 20.80
N HIS A 17 -4.19 -11.62 20.70
CA HIS A 17 -3.99 -10.25 21.20
C HIS A 17 -4.79 -9.20 20.41
N GLU A 18 -4.80 -9.31 19.08
CA GLU A 18 -5.48 -8.36 18.20
C GLU A 18 -6.96 -8.74 17.95
N ARG A 19 -7.44 -9.82 18.58
CA ARG A 19 -8.81 -10.36 18.45
C ARG A 19 -9.24 -10.53 17.00
N CYS A 20 -8.34 -11.06 16.17
CA CYS A 20 -8.59 -11.32 14.76
C CYS A 20 -8.39 -12.81 14.44
N SER A 21 -8.90 -13.25 13.29
CA SER A 21 -8.65 -14.63 12.84
C SER A 21 -7.17 -14.85 12.55
N ARG A 22 -6.70 -16.09 12.73
CA ARG A 22 -5.34 -16.50 12.32
C ARG A 22 -5.11 -16.26 10.83
N HIS A 23 -6.14 -16.46 10.01
CA HIS A 23 -6.10 -16.16 8.57
C HIS A 23 -5.79 -14.69 8.28
N ALA A 24 -6.31 -13.75 9.06
CA ALA A 24 -5.98 -12.33 8.88
C ALA A 24 -4.48 -12.05 9.13
N VAL A 25 -3.90 -12.72 10.14
CA VAL A 25 -2.45 -12.62 10.42
C VAL A 25 -1.64 -13.22 9.26
N SER A 26 -2.03 -14.40 8.75
CA SER A 26 -1.39 -15.04 7.59
C SER A 26 -1.42 -14.15 6.35
N ASN A 27 -2.58 -13.57 6.03
CA ASN A 27 -2.74 -12.67 4.88
C ASN A 27 -1.81 -11.46 4.97
N VAL A 28 -1.67 -10.87 6.16
CA VAL A 28 -0.75 -9.74 6.37
C VAL A 28 0.70 -10.18 6.21
N GLN A 29 1.06 -11.35 6.74
CA GLN A 29 2.40 -11.90 6.61
C GLN A 29 2.75 -12.17 5.14
N GLU A 30 1.87 -12.84 4.40
CA GLU A 30 2.03 -13.11 2.97
C GLU A 30 2.13 -11.82 2.15
N ASN A 31 1.26 -10.83 2.42
CA ASN A 31 1.32 -9.55 1.73
C ASN A 31 2.65 -8.82 1.99
N MET A 32 3.16 -8.86 3.22
CA MET A 32 4.45 -8.25 3.54
C MET A 32 5.62 -8.95 2.85
N GLN A 33 5.60 -10.28 2.78
CA GLN A 33 6.64 -11.05 2.08
C GLN A 33 6.61 -10.81 0.57
N LYS A 34 5.40 -10.75 -0.02
CA LYS A 34 5.23 -10.67 -1.47
C LYS A 34 5.31 -9.25 -2.02
N TYR A 35 4.80 -8.26 -1.29
CA TYR A 35 4.65 -6.88 -1.77
C TYR A 35 5.36 -5.83 -0.90
N GLY A 36 6.02 -6.23 0.19
CA GLY A 36 6.62 -5.29 1.15
C GLY A 36 5.61 -4.43 1.91
N ASN A 37 4.31 -4.72 1.77
CA ASN A 37 3.22 -3.90 2.30
C ASN A 37 2.18 -4.78 3.00
N VAL A 38 1.44 -4.20 3.95
CA VAL A 38 0.36 -4.90 4.68
C VAL A 38 -0.81 -5.21 3.74
N ARG A 39 -1.03 -4.33 2.75
CA ARG A 39 -2.10 -4.46 1.76
C ARG A 39 -1.53 -4.96 0.45
N ARG A 40 -2.24 -5.90 -0.18
CA ARG A 40 -2.01 -6.25 -1.58
C ARG A 40 -2.22 -5.00 -2.45
N PRO A 41 -1.30 -4.66 -3.35
CA PRO A 41 -1.51 -3.60 -4.34
C PRO A 41 -2.77 -3.90 -5.14
N LEU A 42 -3.59 -2.88 -5.42
CA LEU A 42 -4.72 -3.05 -6.32
C LEU A 42 -4.18 -3.49 -7.68
N GLN A 43 -4.48 -4.73 -8.07
CA GLN A 43 -4.16 -5.24 -9.38
C GLN A 43 -5.30 -4.84 -10.31
N GLY A 44 -5.02 -3.86 -11.17
CA GLY A 44 -5.91 -3.38 -12.20
C GLY A 44 -5.17 -2.35 -13.04
N ARG A 45 -5.38 -2.37 -14.36
CA ARG A 45 -5.06 -1.20 -15.17
C ARG A 45 -6.07 -0.14 -14.76
N LEU A 46 -5.71 0.74 -13.81
CA LEU A 46 -6.23 2.10 -13.85
C LEU A 46 -5.94 2.52 -15.28
N GLY A 47 -6.97 2.59 -16.13
CA GLY A 47 -6.78 2.79 -17.56
C GLY A 47 -5.89 4.00 -17.84
N ARG A 48 -5.51 4.21 -19.09
CA ARG A 48 -4.67 5.37 -19.44
C ARG A 48 -5.31 6.62 -18.84
N PRO A 49 -4.60 7.37 -17.96
CA PRO A 49 -5.13 8.61 -17.45
C PRO A 49 -5.48 9.52 -18.64
N PRO A 50 -6.58 10.27 -18.57
CA PRO A 50 -6.99 11.13 -19.68
C PRO A 50 -5.85 12.08 -20.04
N ALA A 51 -5.65 12.28 -21.35
CA ALA A 51 -4.61 13.17 -21.82
C ALA A 51 -4.84 14.57 -21.25
N ILE A 52 -3.81 15.11 -20.61
CA ILE A 52 -3.82 16.48 -20.13
C ILE A 52 -3.80 17.40 -21.36
N SER A 53 -4.68 18.41 -21.40
CA SER A 53 -4.66 19.40 -22.47
C SER A 53 -3.32 20.14 -22.49
N ASN A 54 -2.93 20.69 -23.65
CA ASN A 54 -1.65 21.38 -23.80
C ASN A 54 -1.56 22.61 -22.86
N GLU A 55 -2.68 23.32 -22.65
CA GLU A 55 -2.76 24.46 -21.73
C GLU A 55 -2.52 24.03 -20.29
N ARG A 56 -3.21 22.95 -19.86
CA ARG A 56 -3.03 22.39 -18.51
C ARG A 56 -1.64 21.81 -18.31
N ARG A 57 -1.02 21.22 -19.35
CA ARG A 57 0.38 20.75 -19.30
C ARG A 57 1.33 21.92 -19.04
N LYS A 58 1.18 23.03 -19.76
CA LYS A 58 2.03 24.22 -19.59
C LYS A 58 1.83 24.86 -18.21
N ALA A 59 0.59 24.98 -17.76
CA ALA A 59 0.28 25.48 -16.42
C ALA A 59 0.86 24.59 -15.32
N LEU A 60 0.75 23.26 -15.46
CA LEU A 60 1.32 22.30 -14.52
C LEU A 60 2.85 22.38 -14.48
N PHE A 61 3.50 22.45 -15.65
CA PHE A 61 4.95 22.59 -15.76
C PHE A 61 5.42 23.90 -15.10
N ASN A 62 4.77 25.02 -15.42
CA ASN A 62 5.09 26.31 -14.81
C ASN A 62 4.91 26.28 -13.29
N LYS A 63 3.83 25.65 -12.80
CA LYS A 63 3.62 25.50 -11.36
C LYS A 63 4.74 24.67 -10.74
N LEU A 64 5.08 23.50 -11.28
CA LEU A 64 6.11 22.62 -10.71
C LEU A 64 7.52 23.24 -10.71
N ILE A 65 7.86 24.02 -11.73
CA ILE A 65 9.20 24.63 -11.84
C ILE A 65 9.31 25.94 -11.05
N TYR A 66 8.25 26.75 -11.00
CA TYR A 66 8.29 28.09 -10.41
C TYR A 66 7.56 28.20 -9.06
N SER A 67 7.11 27.09 -8.46
CA SER A 67 6.59 27.06 -7.09
C SER A 67 7.63 26.65 -6.04
N SER A 68 8.92 26.85 -6.33
CA SER A 68 10.02 26.73 -5.35
C SER A 68 10.39 28.11 -4.80
#